data_AF-A0A7V5ZG59-F1
#
_entry.id   AF-A0A7V5ZG59-F1
#
_cell.length_a   1.000
_cell.length_b   1.000
_cell.length_c   1.000
_cell.angle_alpha   90.00
_cell.angle_beta   90.00
_cell.angle_gamma   90.00
#
_symmetry.space_group_name_H-M   'P 1'
#
loop_
_entity.id
_entity.type
_entity.pdbx_description
1 polymer ?
#
loop_
_entity_poly.entity_id
_entity_poly.type
_entity_poly.pdbx_seq_one_letter_code
_entity_poly.pdbx_strand_id
1 'polypeptide(L)' 'MSRVILVATWHFGQTAVEQAWRMLTQGASPLDALEAGINAVELDESVQSVGYGGLPNRAGYVELD' A
#
# COMPACT_ATOMS: atom_id res chain seq x y z
N MET A 1 4.59 24.56 2.44
CA MET A 1 4.23 23.16 2.15
C MET A 1 2.89 23.18 1.44
N SER A 2 2.80 22.56 0.27
CA SER A 2 1.51 22.23 -0.35
C SER A 2 0.70 21.39 0.64
N ARG A 3 -0.62 21.60 0.68
CA ARG A 3 -1.51 20.80 1.53
C ARG A 3 -1.55 19.39 0.97
N VAL A 4 -1.01 18.42 1.70
CA VAL A 4 -1.05 16.99 1.34
C VAL A 4 -2.24 16.34 2.02
N ILE A 5 -2.96 15.52 1.25
CA ILE A 5 -4.04 14.67 1.74
C ILE A 5 -3.74 13.27 1.20
N LEU A 6 -3.70 12.28 2.09
CA LEU A 6 -3.58 10.87 1.74
C LEU A 6 -4.93 10.20 1.95
N VAL A 7 -5.34 9.37 0.99
CA VAL A 7 -6.57 8.59 1.05
C VAL A 7 -6.25 7.20 0.54
N ALA A 8 -6.68 6.18 1.26
CA ALA A 8 -6.56 4.79 0.86
C ALA A 8 -7.89 4.07 1.09
N THR A 9 -8.15 3.04 0.30
CA THR A 9 -9.35 2.22 0.43
C THR A 9 -9.18 1.12 1.48
N TRP A 10 -10.28 0.79 2.17
CA TRP A 10 -10.39 -0.28 3.16
C TRP A 10 -9.58 -0.06 4.45
N HIS A 11 -9.76 -0.95 5.43
CA HIS A 11 -9.12 -0.79 6.74
C HIS A 11 -7.59 -0.92 6.66
N PHE A 12 -7.07 -1.86 5.86
CA PHE A 12 -5.64 -2.08 5.67
C PHE A 12 -4.97 -0.91 4.93
N GLY A 13 -5.75 -0.04 4.28
CA GLY A 13 -5.27 1.23 3.73
C GLY A 13 -4.66 2.16 4.79
N GLN A 14 -4.98 1.96 6.07
CA GLN A 14 -4.31 2.66 7.17
C GLN A 14 -2.79 2.39 7.17
N THR A 15 -2.37 1.15 6.93
CA THR A 15 -0.95 0.79 6.82
C THR A 15 -0.26 1.61 5.73
N ALA A 16 -0.88 1.69 4.54
CA ALA A 16 -0.33 2.47 3.44
C ALA A 16 -0.22 3.97 3.78
N VAL A 17 -1.27 4.55 4.36
CA VAL A 17 -1.28 5.97 4.75
C VAL A 17 -0.24 6.27 5.81
N GLU A 18 -0.10 5.42 6.82
CA GLU A 18 0.88 5.62 7.90
C GLU A 18 2.31 5.58 7.40
N GLN A 19 2.65 4.63 6.52
CA GLN A 19 4.00 4.55 5.95
C GLN A 19 4.30 5.72 5.02
N ALA A 20 3.38 6.05 4.11
CA ALA A 20 3.53 7.19 3.22
C ALA A 20 3.66 8.51 4.00
N TRP A 21 2.85 8.69 5.05
CA TRP A 21 2.90 9.87 5.90
C TRP A 21 4.26 10.01 6.60
N ARG A 22 4.79 8.92 7.17
CA ARG A 22 6.13 8.92 7.79
C ARG A 22 7.20 9.41 6.81
N MET A 23 7.21 8.88 5.59
CA MET A 23 8.20 9.28 4.57
C MET A 23 8.03 10.72 4.11
N LEU A 24 6.79 11.17 3.89
CA LEU A 24 6.50 12.57 3.55
C LEU A 24 7.00 13.54 4.62
N THR A 25 6.81 13.21 5.90
CA THR A 25 7.31 14.05 7.01
C THR A 25 8.84 14.10 7.11
N GLN A 26 9.53 13.14 6.49
CA GLN A 26 10.98 13.08 6.38
C GLN A 26 11.51 13.78 5.11
N GLY A 27 10.62 14.36 4.29
CA GLY A 27 10.99 15.08 3.07
C GLY A 27 11.18 14.19 1.86
N ALA A 28 10.71 12.93 1.89
CA ALA A 28 10.69 12.08 0.71
C ALA A 28 9.78 12.66 -0.39
N SER A 29 10.01 12.25 -1.63
CA SER A 29 9.13 12.65 -2.72
C SER A 29 7.72 12.03 -2.51
N PRO A 30 6.64 12.71 -2.93
CA PRO A 30 5.30 12.14 -2.81
C PRO A 30 5.11 10.82 -3.54
N LEU A 31 5.81 10.62 -4.67
CA LEU A 31 5.73 9.38 -5.42
C LEU A 31 6.38 8.22 -4.65
N ASP A 32 7.60 8.42 -4.14
CA ASP A 32 8.31 7.39 -3.39
C ASP A 32 7.57 7.02 -2.09
N ALA A 33 6.99 8.02 -1.42
CA ALA A 33 6.20 7.80 -0.21
C ALA A 33 4.93 6.99 -0.49
N LEU A 34 4.23 7.27 -1.61
CA LEU A 34 3.05 6.51 -2.01
C LEU A 34 3.40 5.06 -2.38
N GLU A 35 4.45 4.87 -3.18
CA GLU A 35 4.94 3.54 -3.58
C GLU A 35 5.31 2.70 -2.36
N ALA A 36 6.07 3.26 -1.42
CA ALA A 36 6.40 2.56 -0.18
C ALA A 36 5.16 2.21 0.67
N GLY A 37 4.15 3.09 0.67
CA GLY A 37 2.88 2.85 1.35
C GLY A 37 2.11 1.67 0.78
N ILE A 38 1.92 1.62 -0.54
CA ILE A 38 1.19 0.51 -1.19
C ILE A 38 1.96 -0.80 -1.09
N ASN A 39 3.30 -0.79 -1.22
CA ASN A 39 4.14 -1.97 -1.08
C ASN A 39 4.06 -2.58 0.32
N ALA A 40 3.89 -1.74 1.36
CA ALA A 40 3.70 -2.25 2.72
C ALA A 40 2.41 -3.09 2.87
N VAL A 41 1.37 -2.79 2.07
CA VAL A 41 0.15 -3.60 2.03
C VAL A 41 0.36 -4.85 1.17
N GLU A 42 1.03 -4.73 0.02
CA GLU A 42 1.32 -5.87 -0.85
C GLU A 42 2.17 -6.96 -0.17
N LEU A 43 3.06 -6.57 0.74
CA LEU A 43 3.92 -7.49 1.47
C LEU A 43 3.27 -8.12 2.70
N ASP A 44 2.09 -7.66 3.10
CA ASP A 44 1.36 -8.22 4.25
C ASP A 44 0.60 -9.49 3.85
N GLU A 45 1.12 -10.65 4.25
CA GLU A 45 0.50 -11.97 4.00
C GLU A 45 -0.92 -12.10 4.55
N SER A 46 -1.30 -11.30 5.55
CA SER A 46 -2.66 -11.31 6.10
C SER A 46 -3.68 -10.59 5.21
N VAL A 47 -3.21 -9.74 4.28
CA VAL A 47 -4.05 -9.07 3.29
C VAL A 47 -4.25 -9.97 2.08
N GLN A 48 -5.42 -10.58 1.99
CA GLN A 48 -5.70 -11.59 0.97
C GLN A 48 -6.24 -11.02 -0.35
N SER A 49 -6.36 -9.70 -0.45
CA SER A 49 -6.91 -9.00 -1.63
C SER A 49 -5.88 -8.19 -2.41
N VAL A 50 -4.62 -8.12 -1.94
CA VAL A 50 -3.58 -7.27 -2.53
C VAL A 50 -2.22 -7.97 -2.37
N GLY A 51 -1.44 -8.06 -3.43
CA GLY A 51 -0.06 -8.52 -3.39
C GLY A 51 0.13 -9.98 -2.97
N TYR A 52 1.12 -10.20 -2.10
CA TYR A 52 1.71 -11.50 -1.79
C TYR A 52 0.74 -12.48 -1.11
N GLY A 53 -0.14 -11.99 -0.23
CA GLY A 53 -1.19 -12.79 0.41
C GLY A 53 -2.41 -13.08 -0.49
N GLY A 54 -2.41 -12.55 -1.72
CA GLY A 54 -3.55 -12.55 -2.65
C GLY A 54 -4.14 -13.94 -2.88
N LEU A 55 -5.48 -14.03 -2.82
CA LEU A 55 -6.17 -15.28 -3.18
C LEU A 55 -5.94 -15.59 -4.67
N PRO A 56 -5.67 -16.87 -5.01
CA PRO A 56 -5.41 -17.24 -6.40
C PRO A 56 -6.67 -17.22 -7.26
N ASN A 57 -6.46 -17.17 -8.57
CA ASN A 57 -7.49 -17.43 -9.57
C ASN A 57 -7.98 -18.90 -9.51
N ARG A 58 -8.98 -19.25 -10.33
CA ARG A 58 -9.58 -20.60 -10.36
C ARG A 58 -8.59 -21.75 -10.64
N ALA A 59 -7.44 -21.45 -11.24
CA ALA A 59 -6.40 -22.43 -11.57
C ALA A 59 -5.30 -22.51 -10.49
N GLY A 60 -5.44 -21.75 -9.40
CA GLY A 60 -4.48 -21.74 -8.30
C GLY A 60 -3.31 -20.79 -8.48
N TYR A 61 -3.34 -19.89 -9.48
CA TYR A 61 -2.28 -18.90 -9.71
C TYR A 61 -2.65 -17.56 -9.09
N VAL A 62 -1.71 -16.95 -8.36
CA VAL A 62 -1.80 -15.56 -7.94
C VAL A 62 -1.37 -14.68 -9.11
N GLU A 63 -2.26 -13.78 -9.52
CA GLU A 63 -2.07 -12.83 -10.61
C GLU A 63 -2.46 -11.45 -10.08
N LEU A 64 -1.63 -10.44 -10.33
CA LEU A 64 -1.77 -9.08 -9.82
C LEU A 64 -1.87 -8.11 -11.00
N ASP A 65 -2.50 -6.96 -10.76
CA ASP A 65 -2.68 -5.86 -11.73
C ASP A 65 -1.91 -4.61 -11.30
#